data_AF-A0A3B1A7H1-F1
#
_entry.id   AF-A0A3B1A7H1-F1
#
_cell.length_a   1.000
_cell.length_b   1.000
_cell.length_c   1.000
_cell.angle_alpha   90.00
_cell.angle_beta   90.00
_cell.angle_gamma   90.00
#
_symmetry.space_group_name_H-M   'P 1'
#
loop_
_entity.id
_entity.type
_entity.pdbx_description
1 polymer ?
#
loop_
_entity_poly.entity_id
_entity_poly.type
_entity_poly.pdbx_seq_one_letter_code
_entity_poly.pdbx_strand_id
1 'polypeptide(L)'
;MHTLPMDEIVRSKAGPYTFVIGILLVALGTLAIFLPGVMSLGMALFAAWLLLGAGFLWVVHTYRYASRNLMNWVKPTLLVGVGLLMLIFPASGVAAVGLLLAIYLFLDAFGSFALVWVIRPAKGWGWMAFNGITSFVLAMLLLVGWPATSMWLVGLYVGISLLFDGWALLMISWALRKSA
;
A
#
# COMPACT_ATOMS: atom_id res chain seq x y z
N MET A 1 29.93 20.58 -20.35
CA MET A 1 29.70 19.19 -19.91
C MET A 1 28.59 18.63 -20.77
N HIS A 2 28.95 17.85 -21.80
CA HIS A 2 28.00 17.10 -22.64
C HIS A 2 27.44 15.94 -21.81
N THR A 3 26.22 16.07 -21.31
CA THR A 3 25.45 14.92 -20.83
C THR A 3 24.80 14.24 -22.03
N LEU A 4 24.63 12.94 -21.89
CA LEU A 4 24.55 11.93 -22.96
C LEU A 4 23.24 12.03 -23.76
N PRO A 5 23.15 11.48 -25.00
CA PRO A 5 21.88 11.37 -25.75
C PRO A 5 20.82 10.45 -25.10
N MET A 6 21.05 9.97 -23.88
CA MET A 6 20.18 9.02 -23.17
C MET A 6 18.98 9.71 -22.52
N ASP A 7 19.10 10.98 -22.11
CA ASP A 7 18.04 11.74 -21.44
C ASP A 7 16.86 12.05 -22.37
N GLU A 8 17.12 12.32 -23.65
CA GLU A 8 16.09 12.56 -24.67
C GLU A 8 15.36 11.26 -25.07
N ILE A 9 16.08 10.15 -25.24
CA ILE A 9 15.47 8.86 -25.60
C ILE A 9 14.61 8.34 -24.43
N VAL A 10 15.08 8.50 -23.19
CA VAL A 10 14.32 8.13 -21.99
C VAL A 10 13.11 9.06 -21.82
N ARG A 11 13.22 10.38 -22.01
CA ARG A 11 12.06 11.29 -21.96
C ARG A 11 11.02 11.00 -23.03
N SER A 12 11.43 10.74 -24.27
CA SER A 12 10.49 10.49 -25.37
C SER A 12 9.74 9.17 -25.21
N LYS A 13 10.37 8.12 -24.67
CA LYS A 13 9.71 6.84 -24.34
C LYS A 13 8.97 6.86 -22.99
N ALA A 14 9.41 7.68 -22.04
CA ALA A 14 8.74 7.80 -20.73
C ALA A 14 7.33 8.39 -20.86
N GLY A 15 7.10 9.35 -21.77
CA GLY A 15 5.77 9.93 -22.02
C GLY A 15 4.67 8.90 -22.36
N PRO A 16 4.85 8.03 -23.37
CA PRO A 16 3.86 7.01 -23.71
C PRO A 16 3.77 5.87 -22.69
N TYR A 17 4.89 5.45 -22.09
CA TYR A 17 4.88 4.39 -21.08
C TYR A 17 4.15 4.82 -19.78
N THR A 18 4.45 6.02 -19.28
CA THR A 18 3.81 6.59 -18.08
C THR A 18 2.31 6.80 -18.31
N PHE A 19 1.92 7.16 -19.54
CA PHE A 19 0.52 7.32 -19.91
C PHE A 19 -0.26 5.99 -19.88
N VAL A 20 0.32 4.92 -20.42
CA VAL A 20 -0.31 3.58 -20.40
C VAL A 20 -0.46 3.10 -18.96
N ILE A 21 0.57 3.24 -18.12
CA ILE A 21 0.49 2.89 -16.70
C ILE A 21 -0.59 3.72 -16.00
N GLY A 22 -0.66 5.03 -16.25
CA GLY A 22 -1.68 5.90 -15.68
C GLY A 22 -3.09 5.41 -16.01
N ILE A 23 -3.37 5.05 -17.27
CA ILE A 23 -4.67 4.47 -17.68
C ILE A 23 -4.94 3.17 -16.93
N LEU A 24 -3.97 2.25 -16.88
CA LEU A 24 -4.13 0.96 -16.21
C LEU A 24 -4.42 1.13 -14.72
N LEU A 25 -3.74 2.07 -14.04
CA LEU A 25 -3.96 2.36 -12.63
C LEU A 25 -5.33 3.01 -12.38
N VAL A 26 -5.77 3.94 -13.23
CA VAL A 26 -7.12 4.49 -13.15
C VAL A 26 -8.15 3.38 -13.33
N ALA A 27 -7.99 2.51 -14.33
CA ALA A 27 -8.91 1.39 -14.56
C ALA A 27 -8.95 0.43 -13.35
N LEU A 28 -7.79 0.02 -12.82
CA LEU A 28 -7.69 -0.84 -11.65
C LEU A 28 -8.28 -0.19 -10.39
N GLY A 29 -7.97 1.10 -10.16
CA GLY A 29 -8.51 1.85 -9.03
C GLY A 29 -10.04 2.00 -9.11
N THR A 30 -10.56 2.26 -10.31
CA THR A 30 -12.01 2.35 -10.56
C THR A 30 -12.68 0.99 -10.29
N LEU A 31 -12.12 -0.11 -10.79
CA LEU A 31 -12.62 -1.47 -10.53
C LEU A 31 -12.57 -1.82 -9.03
N ALA A 32 -11.50 -1.45 -8.34
CA ALA A 32 -11.35 -1.67 -6.91
C ALA A 32 -12.40 -0.90 -6.09
N ILE A 33 -12.79 0.31 -6.51
CA ILE A 33 -13.86 1.09 -5.87
C ILE A 33 -15.23 0.43 -6.06
N PHE A 34 -15.51 -0.15 -7.24
CA PHE A 34 -16.79 -0.83 -7.49
C PHE A 34 -16.87 -2.21 -6.82
N LEU A 35 -15.73 -2.89 -6.64
CA LEU A 35 -15.65 -4.23 -6.04
C LEU A 35 -14.68 -4.23 -4.83
N PRO A 36 -14.94 -3.44 -3.78
CA PRO A 36 -14.00 -3.26 -2.68
C PRO A 36 -13.78 -4.56 -1.91
N GLY A 37 -14.80 -5.41 -1.77
CA GLY A 37 -14.67 -6.73 -1.14
C GLY A 37 -13.66 -7.64 -1.85
N VAL A 38 -13.69 -7.67 -3.18
CA VAL A 38 -12.76 -8.47 -3.99
C VAL A 38 -11.35 -7.93 -3.84
N MET A 39 -11.19 -6.61 -3.83
CA MET A 39 -9.88 -5.99 -3.69
C MET A 39 -9.28 -6.23 -2.29
N SER A 40 -10.09 -6.13 -1.23
CA SER A 40 -9.67 -6.47 0.13
C SER A 40 -9.21 -7.92 0.24
N LEU A 41 -9.96 -8.86 -0.34
CA LEU A 41 -9.58 -10.27 -0.39
C LEU A 41 -8.27 -10.47 -1.16
N GLY A 42 -8.13 -9.82 -2.32
CA GLY A 42 -6.90 -9.86 -3.12
C GLY A 42 -5.69 -9.40 -2.32
N MET A 43 -5.81 -8.32 -1.55
CA MET A 43 -4.75 -7.82 -0.68
C MET A 43 -4.40 -8.80 0.45
N ALA A 44 -5.41 -9.40 1.09
CA ALA A 44 -5.18 -10.40 2.13
C ALA A 44 -4.48 -11.65 1.58
N LEU A 45 -4.90 -12.15 0.41
CA LEU A 45 -4.27 -13.30 -0.24
C LEU A 45 -2.85 -12.99 -0.71
N PHE A 46 -2.62 -11.79 -1.24
CA PHE A 46 -1.29 -11.34 -1.62
C PHE A 46 -0.36 -11.29 -0.40
N ALA A 47 -0.80 -10.71 0.71
CA ALA A 47 -0.06 -10.69 1.97
C ALA A 47 0.23 -12.12 2.47
N ALA A 48 -0.75 -13.02 2.41
CA ALA A 48 -0.58 -14.42 2.81
C ALA A 48 0.53 -15.12 2.00
N TRP A 49 0.55 -14.94 0.67
CA TRP A 49 1.60 -15.50 -0.19
C TRP A 49 2.98 -14.92 0.12
N LEU A 50 3.08 -13.63 0.42
CA LEU A 50 4.34 -13.03 0.85
C LEU A 50 4.84 -13.62 2.18
N LEU A 51 3.95 -13.82 3.15
CA LEU A 51 4.28 -14.45 4.42
C LEU A 51 4.75 -15.90 4.25
N LEU A 52 4.08 -16.66 3.37
CA LEU A 52 4.50 -18.03 3.05
C LEU A 52 5.86 -18.07 2.35
N GLY A 53 6.08 -17.20 1.36
CA GLY A 53 7.37 -17.08 0.68
C GLY A 53 8.50 -16.74 1.64
N ALA A 54 8.29 -15.72 2.48
CA ALA A 54 9.25 -15.34 3.52
C ALA A 54 9.46 -16.46 4.55
N GLY A 55 8.39 -17.14 4.96
CA GLY A 55 8.42 -18.27 5.88
C GLY A 55 9.24 -19.43 5.33
N PHE A 56 9.04 -19.79 4.06
CA PHE A 56 9.81 -20.85 3.41
C PHE A 56 11.31 -20.53 3.33
N LEU A 57 11.65 -19.29 2.95
CA LEU A 57 13.05 -18.83 2.96
C LEU A 57 13.67 -18.94 4.37
N TRP A 58 12.92 -18.56 5.41
CA TRP A 58 13.36 -18.69 6.80
C TRP A 58 13.48 -20.14 7.26
N VAL A 59 12.58 -21.04 6.83
CA VAL A 59 12.68 -22.48 7.11
C VAL A 59 14.00 -23.03 6.56
N VAL A 60 14.31 -22.72 5.30
CA VAL A 60 15.57 -23.14 4.66
C VAL A 60 16.79 -22.58 5.39
N HIS A 61 16.75 -21.29 5.78
CA HIS A 61 17.82 -20.65 6.53
C HIS A 61 18.04 -21.29 7.91
N THR A 62 16.97 -21.44 8.71
CA THR A 62 17.05 -22.06 10.05
C THR A 62 17.51 -23.51 9.96
N TYR A 63 17.03 -24.26 8.97
CA TYR A 63 17.46 -25.65 8.76
C TYR A 63 18.98 -25.75 8.48
N ARG A 64 19.54 -24.83 7.68
CA ARG A 64 20.96 -24.85 7.30
C ARG A 64 21.90 -24.36 8.41
N TYR A 65 21.53 -23.32 9.14
CA TYR A 65 22.48 -22.60 10.03
C TYR A 65 22.16 -22.71 11.52
N ALA A 66 20.96 -23.17 11.88
CA ALA A 66 20.41 -22.92 13.22
C ALA A 66 19.46 -24.03 13.72
N SER A 67 19.56 -25.25 13.17
CA SER A 67 18.56 -26.31 13.34
C SER A 67 18.41 -26.83 14.77
N ARG A 68 19.48 -26.78 15.58
CA ARG A 68 19.51 -27.33 16.95
C ARG A 68 18.82 -26.46 18.01
N ASN A 69 18.58 -25.17 17.74
CA ASN A 69 17.98 -24.28 18.73
C ASN A 69 16.51 -24.04 18.41
N LEU A 70 15.62 -24.43 19.33
CA LEU A 70 14.16 -24.33 19.17
C LEU A 70 13.71 -22.87 18.98
N MET A 71 14.42 -21.90 19.60
CA MET A 71 14.11 -20.48 19.48
C MET A 71 14.18 -19.97 18.03
N ASN A 72 15.07 -20.56 17.21
CA ASN A 72 15.26 -20.16 15.82
C ASN A 72 14.13 -20.64 14.89
N TRP A 73 13.29 -21.57 15.38
CA TRP A 73 12.12 -22.07 14.66
C TRP A 73 10.86 -21.22 14.86
N VAL A 74 10.82 -20.36 15.89
CA VAL A 74 9.63 -19.53 16.18
C VAL A 74 9.26 -18.65 14.98
N LYS A 75 10.24 -17.94 14.41
CA LYS A 75 10.01 -17.05 13.27
C LYS A 75 9.50 -17.77 12.00
N PRO A 76 10.17 -18.81 11.47
CA PRO A 76 9.67 -19.51 10.30
C PRO A 76 8.30 -20.15 10.52
N THR A 77 8.08 -20.79 11.67
CA THR A 77 6.79 -21.41 11.98
C THR A 77 5.67 -20.38 12.08
N LEU A 78 5.94 -19.20 12.66
CA LEU A 78 4.95 -18.13 12.74
C LEU A 78 4.63 -17.55 11.36
N LEU A 79 5.65 -17.31 10.51
CA LEU A 79 5.44 -16.82 9.15
C LEU A 79 4.63 -17.80 8.29
N VAL A 80 5.01 -19.07 8.29
CA VAL A 80 4.30 -20.10 7.54
C VAL A 80 2.90 -20.34 8.11
N GLY A 81 2.78 -20.42 9.43
CA GLY A 81 1.50 -20.64 10.12
C GLY A 81 0.51 -19.51 9.88
N VAL A 82 0.91 -18.26 10.06
CA VAL A 82 0.05 -17.09 9.80
C VAL A 82 -0.31 -17.00 8.32
N GLY A 83 0.65 -17.17 7.42
CA GLY A 83 0.38 -17.17 5.97
C GLY A 83 -0.63 -18.25 5.56
N LEU A 84 -0.48 -19.46 6.11
CA LEU A 84 -1.40 -20.56 5.83
C LEU A 84 -2.79 -20.32 6.43
N LEU A 85 -2.87 -19.81 7.66
CA LEU A 85 -4.14 -19.44 8.30
C LEU A 85 -4.88 -18.36 7.51
N MET A 86 -4.16 -17.37 6.95
CA MET A 86 -4.76 -16.35 6.09
C MET A 86 -5.28 -16.92 4.77
N LEU A 87 -4.67 -17.98 4.22
CA LEU A 87 -5.20 -18.66 3.03
C LEU A 87 -6.44 -19.52 3.34
N ILE A 88 -6.45 -20.21 4.48
CA ILE A 88 -7.59 -21.06 4.90
C ILE A 88 -8.78 -20.20 5.33
N PHE A 89 -8.52 -19.11 6.04
CA PHE A 89 -9.52 -18.17 6.55
C PHE A 89 -9.28 -16.76 6.00
N PRO A 90 -9.56 -16.52 4.70
CA PRO A 90 -9.27 -15.24 4.04
C PRO A 90 -10.02 -14.06 4.67
N ALA A 91 -11.21 -14.28 5.23
CA ALA A 91 -11.94 -13.24 5.97
C ALA A 91 -11.15 -12.71 7.18
N SER A 92 -10.51 -13.59 7.94
CA SER A 92 -9.63 -13.22 9.05
C SER A 92 -8.36 -12.54 8.54
N GLY A 93 -7.85 -12.94 7.38
CA GLY A 93 -6.73 -12.27 6.71
C GLY A 93 -7.06 -10.83 6.34
N VAL A 94 -8.25 -10.57 5.80
CA VAL A 94 -8.74 -9.21 5.52
C VAL A 94 -8.84 -8.38 6.80
N ALA A 95 -9.33 -8.97 7.90
CA ALA A 95 -9.39 -8.29 9.19
C ALA A 95 -7.99 -7.90 9.72
N ALA A 96 -6.98 -8.76 9.52
CA ALA A 96 -5.60 -8.46 9.89
C ALA A 96 -5.00 -7.33 9.04
N VAL A 97 -5.21 -7.35 7.72
CA VAL A 97 -4.81 -6.26 6.82
C VAL A 97 -5.53 -4.95 7.19
N GLY A 98 -6.80 -5.03 7.59
CA GLY A 98 -7.56 -3.89 8.10
C GLY A 98 -6.90 -3.25 9.33
N LEU A 99 -6.44 -4.06 10.30
CA LEU A 99 -5.71 -3.54 11.46
C LEU A 99 -4.40 -2.86 11.07
N LEU A 100 -3.65 -3.44 10.13
CA LEU A 100 -2.43 -2.81 9.59
C LEU A 100 -2.75 -1.47 8.93
N LEU A 101 -3.87 -1.38 8.19
CA LEU A 101 -4.35 -0.14 7.60
C LEU A 101 -4.74 0.89 8.68
N ALA A 102 -5.43 0.50 9.75
CA ALA A 102 -5.71 1.41 10.87
C ALA A 102 -4.41 1.94 11.50
N ILE A 103 -3.42 1.08 11.74
CA ILE A 103 -2.12 1.49 12.29
C ILE A 103 -1.46 2.51 11.34
N TYR A 104 -1.44 2.22 10.04
CA TYR A 104 -0.93 3.15 9.04
C TYR A 104 -1.65 4.51 9.10
N LEU A 105 -2.99 4.52 9.14
CA LEU A 105 -3.77 5.76 9.17
C LEU A 105 -3.54 6.56 10.47
N PHE A 106 -3.33 5.89 11.61
CA PHE A 106 -2.92 6.58 12.84
C PHE A 106 -1.54 7.20 12.69
N LEU A 107 -0.55 6.47 12.16
CA LEU A 107 0.79 7.00 11.94
C LEU A 107 0.77 8.19 10.97
N ASP A 108 -0.03 8.10 9.92
CA ASP A 108 -0.23 9.21 8.97
C ASP A 108 -0.91 10.42 9.63
N ALA A 109 -1.91 10.20 10.49
CA ALA A 109 -2.55 11.26 11.25
C ALA A 109 -1.57 11.98 12.17
N PHE A 110 -0.83 11.24 13.00
CA PHE A 110 0.15 11.82 13.91
C PHE A 110 1.29 12.50 13.16
N GLY A 111 1.79 11.90 12.07
CA GLY A 111 2.82 12.50 11.21
C GLY A 111 2.34 13.78 10.54
N SER A 112 1.12 13.80 10.02
CA SER A 112 0.50 14.98 9.42
C SER A 112 0.35 16.10 10.44
N PHE A 113 -0.12 15.79 11.65
CA PHE A 113 -0.21 16.78 12.72
C PHE A 113 1.17 17.30 13.14
N ALA A 114 2.18 16.44 13.29
CA ALA A 114 3.55 16.84 13.58
C ALA A 114 4.11 17.80 12.52
N LEU A 115 3.86 17.52 11.24
CA LEU A 115 4.32 18.36 10.12
C LEU A 115 3.63 19.73 10.08
N VAL A 116 2.38 19.85 10.56
CA VAL A 116 1.73 21.17 10.71
C VAL A 116 2.53 22.08 11.65
N TRP A 117 3.08 21.56 12.74
CA TRP A 117 3.89 22.35 13.67
C TRP A 117 5.19 22.84 13.04
N VAL A 118 5.78 22.05 12.14
CA VAL A 118 7.04 22.38 11.46
C VAL A 118 6.83 23.36 10.31
N ILE A 119 5.77 23.17 9.52
CA ILE A 119 5.56 23.90 8.27
C ILE A 119 4.90 25.27 8.51
N ARG A 120 4.28 25.52 9.67
CA ARG A 120 3.71 26.84 9.98
C ARG A 120 4.80 27.93 9.97
N PRO A 121 4.62 29.06 9.24
CA PRO A 121 3.43 29.55 8.52
C PRO A 121 3.45 29.36 6.97
N ALA A 122 4.28 28.48 6.42
CA ALA A 122 4.39 28.26 4.98
C ALA A 122 3.06 27.83 4.32
N LYS A 123 2.90 28.18 3.04
CA LYS A 123 1.72 27.82 2.24
C LYS A 123 1.59 26.29 2.16
N GLY A 124 0.43 25.76 2.54
CA GLY A 124 0.14 24.32 2.52
C GLY A 124 -0.15 23.68 3.88
N TRP A 125 0.13 24.39 4.99
CA TRP A 125 -0.10 23.84 6.34
C TRP A 125 -1.56 23.42 6.61
N GLY A 126 -2.53 24.12 6.03
CA GLY A 126 -3.96 23.81 6.16
C GLY A 126 -4.34 22.47 5.51
N TRP A 127 -3.74 22.13 4.37
CA TRP A 127 -3.93 20.84 3.70
C TRP A 127 -3.38 19.69 4.54
N MET A 128 -2.23 19.91 5.19
CA MET A 128 -1.63 18.93 6.09
C MET A 128 -2.49 18.65 7.32
N ALA A 129 -3.09 19.70 7.91
CA ALA A 129 -4.02 19.55 9.03
C ALA A 129 -5.28 18.79 8.62
N PHE A 130 -5.84 19.09 7.44
CA PHE A 130 -6.99 18.38 6.90
C PHE A 130 -6.70 16.89 6.65
N ASN A 131 -5.52 16.58 6.10
CA ASN A 131 -5.08 15.19 5.92
C ASN A 131 -5.03 14.46 7.27
N GLY A 132 -4.38 15.06 8.27
CA GLY A 132 -4.26 14.46 9.61
C GLY A 132 -5.61 14.16 10.28
N ILE A 133 -6.57 15.09 10.18
CA ILE A 133 -7.93 14.89 10.69
C ILE A 133 -8.63 13.76 9.93
N THR A 134 -8.53 13.76 8.60
CA THR A 134 -9.17 12.75 7.75
C THR A 134 -8.63 11.36 8.05
N SER A 135 -7.30 11.21 8.11
CA SER A 135 -6.65 9.94 8.45
C SER A 135 -7.03 9.45 9.85
N PHE A 136 -7.11 10.35 10.83
CA PHE A 136 -7.54 9.99 12.19
C PHE A 136 -8.99 9.49 12.23
N VAL A 137 -9.90 10.19 11.56
CA VAL A 137 -11.32 9.79 11.48
C VAL A 137 -11.47 8.45 10.77
N LEU A 138 -10.78 8.24 9.65
CA LEU A 138 -10.80 6.96 8.94
C LEU A 138 -10.24 5.82 9.80
N ALA A 139 -9.15 6.06 10.54
CA ALA A 139 -8.58 5.07 11.45
C ALA A 139 -9.58 4.67 12.54
N MET A 140 -10.26 5.65 13.15
CA MET A 140 -11.29 5.38 14.17
C MET A 140 -12.51 4.67 13.61
N LEU A 141 -12.99 5.06 12.43
CA LEU A 141 -14.10 4.36 11.76
C LEU A 141 -13.75 2.90 11.48
N LEU A 142 -12.50 2.64 11.07
CA LEU A 142 -12.03 1.28 10.84
C LEU A 142 -11.99 0.48 12.15
N LEU A 143 -11.45 1.04 13.23
CA LEU A 143 -11.37 0.34 14.53
C LEU A 143 -12.75 0.03 15.14
N VAL A 144 -13.68 0.99 15.11
CA VAL A 144 -15.01 0.81 15.72
C VAL A 144 -15.82 -0.26 15.00
N GLY A 145 -15.70 -0.32 13.67
CA GLY A 145 -16.42 -1.31 12.85
C GLY A 145 -15.67 -2.61 12.61
N TRP A 146 -14.48 -2.77 13.18
CA TRP A 146 -13.66 -3.96 13.00
C TRP A 146 -14.33 -5.20 13.63
N PRO A 147 -14.29 -6.38 12.99
CA PRO A 147 -13.60 -6.73 11.73
C PRO A 147 -14.42 -6.52 10.45
N ALA A 148 -15.73 -6.26 10.57
CA ALA A 148 -16.65 -6.22 9.43
C ALA A 148 -16.33 -5.11 8.43
N THR A 149 -15.91 -3.93 8.91
CA THR A 149 -15.59 -2.80 8.02
C THR A 149 -14.33 -3.00 7.19
N SER A 150 -13.41 -3.88 7.63
CA SER A 150 -12.19 -4.20 6.89
C SER A 150 -12.47 -4.77 5.50
N MET A 151 -13.61 -5.47 5.31
CA MET A 151 -13.96 -6.06 4.02
C MET A 151 -14.14 -5.03 2.91
N TRP A 152 -14.62 -3.82 3.23
CA TRP A 152 -14.84 -2.79 2.21
C TRP A 152 -13.86 -1.63 2.35
N LEU A 153 -13.46 -1.24 3.56
CA LEU A 153 -12.55 -0.10 3.77
C LEU A 153 -11.15 -0.36 3.20
N VAL A 154 -10.60 -1.57 3.34
CA VAL A 154 -9.26 -1.89 2.84
C VAL A 154 -9.21 -1.75 1.32
N GLY A 155 -10.12 -2.42 0.62
CA GLY A 155 -10.21 -2.39 -0.84
C GLY A 155 -10.55 -1.00 -1.38
N LEU A 156 -11.41 -0.25 -0.68
CA LEU A 156 -11.76 1.12 -1.05
C LEU A 156 -10.57 2.07 -0.87
N TYR A 157 -9.85 1.98 0.25
CA TYR A 157 -8.63 2.77 0.49
C TYR A 157 -7.58 2.53 -0.59
N VAL A 158 -7.31 1.25 -0.88
CA VAL A 158 -6.38 0.84 -1.95
C VAL A 158 -6.86 1.32 -3.32
N GLY A 159 -8.14 1.15 -3.63
CA GLY A 159 -8.71 1.55 -4.92
C GLY A 159 -8.64 3.05 -5.14
N ILE A 160 -8.92 3.84 -4.12
CA ILE A 160 -8.75 5.29 -4.13
C ILE A 160 -7.28 5.65 -4.35
N SER A 161 -6.34 5.05 -3.61
CA SER A 161 -4.91 5.31 -3.80
C SER A 161 -4.47 5.05 -5.25
N LEU A 162 -4.84 3.90 -5.82
CA LEU A 162 -4.50 3.56 -7.21
C LEU A 162 -5.12 4.53 -8.22
N LEU A 163 -6.35 4.99 -7.96
CA LEU A 163 -7.02 5.98 -8.80
C LEU A 163 -6.25 7.32 -8.78
N PHE A 164 -5.87 7.79 -7.59
CA PHE A 164 -5.09 9.03 -7.43
C PHE A 164 -3.71 8.92 -8.06
N ASP A 165 -3.01 7.80 -7.87
CA ASP A 165 -1.71 7.51 -8.51
C ASP A 165 -1.84 7.49 -10.03
N GLY A 166 -2.90 6.89 -10.56
CA GLY A 166 -3.21 6.88 -11.98
C GLY A 166 -3.42 8.29 -12.54
N TRP A 167 -4.25 9.12 -11.88
CA TRP A 167 -4.45 10.51 -12.27
C TRP A 167 -3.17 11.35 -12.19
N ALA A 168 -2.37 11.16 -11.14
CA ALA A 168 -1.08 11.82 -10.99
C ALA A 168 -0.15 11.49 -12.17
N LEU A 169 -0.04 10.22 -12.55
CA LEU A 169 0.79 9.77 -13.68
C LEU A 169 0.26 10.27 -15.03
N LEU A 170 -1.06 10.34 -15.21
CA LEU A 170 -1.65 10.94 -16.42
C LEU A 170 -1.30 12.42 -16.54
N MET A 171 -1.41 13.19 -15.46
CA MET A 171 -1.04 14.61 -15.43
C MET A 171 0.46 14.81 -15.71
N ILE A 172 1.33 14.00 -15.08
CA ILE A 172 2.77 14.03 -15.32
C ILE A 172 3.08 13.70 -16.80
N SER A 173 2.42 12.69 -17.36
CA SER A 173 2.58 12.31 -18.77
C SER A 173 2.18 13.43 -19.72
N TRP A 174 1.09 14.14 -19.42
CA TRP A 174 0.65 15.31 -20.18
C TRP A 174 1.65 16.47 -20.10
N ALA A 175 2.18 16.74 -18.90
CA ALA A 175 3.19 17.77 -18.70
C ALA A 175 4.48 17.46 -19.49
N LEU A 176 4.94 16.20 -19.46
CA LEU A 176 6.12 15.75 -20.20
C LEU A 176 5.95 15.90 -21.71
N ARG A 177 4.77 15.55 -22.25
CA ARG A 177 4.45 15.73 -23.69
C ARG A 177 4.34 17.19 -24.12
N LYS A 178 3.97 18.09 -23.21
CA LYS A 178 3.90 19.53 -23.50
C LYS A 178 5.28 20.21 -23.46
N SER A 179 6.24 19.61 -22.74
CA SER A 179 7.61 20.11 -22.59
C SER A 179 8.63 19.52 -23.57
N ALA A 180 8.20 18.58 -24.41
CA ALA A 180 8.98 17.96 -25.48
C ALA A 180 8.54 18.54 -26.82
#